data_AF-A0A920WNX4-F1
#
_entry.id   AF-A0A920WNX4-F1
#
_cell.length_a   1.000
_cell.length_b   1.000
_cell.length_c   1.000
_cell.angle_alpha   90.00
_cell.angle_beta   90.00
_cell.angle_gamma   90.00
#
_symmetry.space_group_name_H-M   'P 1'
#
loop_
_entity.id
_entity.type
_entity.pdbx_description
1 polymer ?
#
loop_
_entity_poly.entity_id
_entity_poly.type
_entity_poly.pdbx_seq_one_letter_code
_entity_poly.pdbx_strand_id
1 'polypeptide(L)'
;MPAAVRLRVAEVAAAVIVISVFLPWVVEDGRTLRGVQVGQGQLVVLTAVATIVLIRLRKRLSWFAAGFSAAVLWRQLFDGADGLRSLGPLLGALAATTAVVFLVWHLLAEIRENAER
;
A
#
# COMPACT_ATOMS: atom_id res chain seq x y z
N MET A 1 13.53 -1.31 -17.53
CA MET A 1 13.83 -1.44 -16.09
C MET A 1 13.88 -2.93 -15.70
N PRO A 2 14.94 -3.43 -15.04
CA PRO A 2 15.06 -4.85 -14.70
C PRO A 2 14.02 -5.30 -13.66
N ALA A 3 13.66 -6.58 -13.67
CA ALA A 3 12.63 -7.15 -12.78
C ALA A 3 12.93 -6.92 -11.28
N ALA A 4 14.20 -7.08 -10.90
CA ALA A 4 14.66 -6.85 -9.52
C ALA A 4 14.43 -5.40 -9.04
N VAL A 5 14.55 -4.41 -9.94
CA VAL A 5 14.34 -3.00 -9.59
C VAL A 5 12.86 -2.71 -9.39
N ARG A 6 11.98 -3.30 -10.20
CA ARG A 6 10.51 -3.17 -10.05
C ARG A 6 10.02 -3.71 -8.71
N LEU A 7 10.54 -4.88 -8.30
CA LEU A 7 10.24 -5.47 -6.99
C LEU A 7 10.75 -4.63 -5.83
N ARG A 8 11.96 -4.06 -5.93
CA ARG A 8 12.51 -3.16 -4.89
C ARG A 8 11.69 -1.89 -4.73
N VAL A 9 11.25 -1.28 -5.83
CA VAL A 9 10.39 -0.09 -5.77
C VAL A 9 9.05 -0.41 -5.08
N ALA A 10 8.46 -1.58 -5.38
CA ALA A 10 7.25 -2.03 -4.70
C ALA A 10 7.47 -2.31 -3.20
N GLU A 11 8.61 -2.90 -2.82
CA GLU A 11 8.98 -3.13 -1.41
C GLU A 11 9.16 -1.80 -0.66
N VAL A 12 9.85 -0.84 -1.26
CA VAL A 12 10.02 0.51 -0.70
C VAL A 12 8.67 1.21 -0.55
N ALA A 13 7.80 1.13 -1.57
CA ALA A 13 6.46 1.70 -1.49
C ALA A 13 5.65 1.07 -0.36
N ALA A 14 5.72 -0.26 -0.17
CA ALA A 14 5.08 -0.94 0.95
C ALA A 14 5.66 -0.52 2.31
N ALA A 15 6.97 -0.28 2.41
CA ALA A 15 7.59 0.28 3.62
C ALA A 15 7.09 1.71 3.91
N VAL A 16 6.87 2.53 2.89
CA VAL A 16 6.28 3.87 3.04
C VAL A 16 4.85 3.79 3.57
N ILE A 17 4.05 2.79 3.18
CA ILE A 17 2.71 2.55 3.76
C ILE A 17 2.83 2.31 5.27
N VAL A 18 3.77 1.46 5.71
CA VAL A 18 3.98 1.22 7.15
C VAL A 18 4.35 2.50 7.89
N ILE A 19 5.23 3.32 7.30
CA ILE A 19 5.62 4.62 7.88
C ILE A 19 4.43 5.58 7.94
N SER A 20 3.56 5.59 6.92
CA SER A 20 2.39 6.48 6.85
C SER A 20 1.36 6.23 7.96
N VAL A 21 1.39 5.06 8.59
CA VAL A 21 0.47 4.72 9.68
C VAL A 21 0.90 5.36 11.01
N PHE A 22 2.15 5.82 11.12
CA PHE A 22 2.61 6.60 12.27
C PHE A 22 2.25 8.09 12.19
N LEU A 23 1.81 8.55 11.02
CA LEU A 23 1.35 9.92 10.81
C LEU A 23 -0.06 10.14 11.41
N PRO A 24 -0.47 11.41 11.60
CA PRO A 24 -1.80 11.75 12.11
C PRO A 24 -2.91 11.39 11.12
N TRP A 25 -3.95 10.75 11.66
CA TRP A 25 -5.17 10.33 10.99
C TRP A 25 -6.33 11.03 11.70
N VAL A 26 -7.23 11.65 10.93
CA VAL A 26 -8.45 12.27 11.48
C VAL A 26 -9.48 11.16 11.69
N VAL A 27 -10.07 11.11 12.88
CA VAL A 27 -11.10 10.14 13.28
C VAL A 27 -12.47 10.84 13.33
N GLU A 28 -13.56 10.07 13.26
CA GLU A 28 -14.95 10.58 13.21
C GLU A 28 -15.29 11.63 14.29
N ASP A 29 -14.63 11.58 15.46
CA ASP A 29 -14.77 12.59 16.53
C ASP A 29 -14.01 13.91 16.30
N GLY A 30 -13.41 14.13 15.13
CA GLY A 30 -12.55 15.28 14.82
C GLY A 30 -11.18 15.26 15.52
N ARG A 31 -10.89 14.20 16.28
CA ARG A 31 -9.60 14.00 16.95
C ARG A 31 -8.55 13.45 15.97
N THR A 32 -7.32 13.93 16.08
CA THR A 32 -6.17 13.39 15.35
C THR A 32 -5.48 12.32 16.18
N LEU A 33 -5.57 11.06 15.74
CA LEU A 33 -4.86 9.94 16.35
C LEU A 33 -3.77 9.44 15.39
N ARG A 34 -2.78 8.70 15.89
CA ARG A 34 -1.86 8.00 14.98
C ARG A 34 -2.62 6.87 14.32
N GLY A 35 -2.40 6.63 13.03
CA GLY A 35 -3.07 5.55 12.30
C GLY A 35 -3.00 4.19 13.00
N VAL A 36 -1.88 3.87 13.67
CA VAL A 36 -1.69 2.61 14.43
C VAL A 36 -2.65 2.44 15.61
N GLN A 37 -3.22 3.54 16.11
CA GLN A 37 -4.20 3.55 17.21
C GLN A 37 -5.63 3.33 16.71
N VAL A 38 -5.85 3.34 15.40
CA VAL A 38 -7.15 3.14 14.75
C VAL A 38 -7.19 1.72 14.19
N GLY A 39 -8.31 1.01 14.35
CA GLY A 39 -8.45 -0.37 13.85
C GLY A 39 -8.17 -0.50 12.34
N GLN A 40 -8.55 0.50 11.55
CA GLN A 40 -8.23 0.55 10.11
C GLN A 40 -6.73 0.68 9.83
N GLY A 41 -6.00 1.51 10.59
CA GLY A 41 -4.56 1.63 10.41
C GLY A 41 -3.79 0.38 10.83
N GLN A 42 -4.28 -0.37 11.83
CA GLN A 42 -3.72 -1.68 12.18
C GLN A 42 -3.86 -2.69 11.03
N LEU A 43 -5.04 -2.75 10.40
CA LEU A 43 -5.26 -3.58 9.22
C LEU A 43 -4.31 -3.20 8.07
N VAL A 44 -4.17 -1.89 7.80
CA VAL A 44 -3.27 -1.38 6.75
C VAL A 44 -1.80 -1.75 7.01
N VAL A 45 -1.33 -1.67 8.26
CA VAL A 45 0.04 -2.11 8.60
C VAL A 45 0.19 -3.60 8.35
N LEU A 46 -0.78 -4.40 8.79
CA LEU A 46 -0.73 -5.85 8.67
C LEU A 46 -0.69 -6.27 7.19
N THR A 47 -1.49 -5.62 6.34
CA THR A 47 -1.52 -5.87 4.89
C THR A 47 -0.28 -5.34 4.17
N ALA A 48 0.29 -4.21 4.61
CA ALA A 48 1.55 -3.68 4.09
C ALA A 48 2.73 -4.62 4.44
N VAL A 49 2.81 -5.11 5.68
CA VAL A 49 3.82 -6.10 6.10
C VAL A 49 3.64 -7.41 5.33
N ALA A 50 2.41 -7.89 5.18
CA ALA A 50 2.13 -9.06 4.35
C ALA A 50 2.56 -8.86 2.90
N THR A 51 2.36 -7.66 2.33
CA THR A 51 2.81 -7.31 0.98
C THR A 51 4.34 -7.42 0.86
N ILE A 52 5.09 -6.87 1.82
CA ILE A 52 6.56 -6.97 1.85
C ILE A 52 7.01 -8.44 1.90
N VAL A 53 6.40 -9.25 2.77
CA VAL A 53 6.71 -10.68 2.89
C VAL A 53 6.43 -11.42 1.57
N LEU A 54 5.29 -11.15 0.93
CA LEU A 54 4.91 -11.78 -0.33
C LEU A 54 5.84 -11.38 -1.48
N ILE A 55 6.31 -10.12 -1.50
CA ILE A 55 7.34 -9.65 -2.44
C ILE A 55 8.64 -10.41 -2.24
N ARG A 56 9.10 -10.57 -0.99
CA ARG A 56 10.32 -11.35 -0.68
C ARG A 56 10.21 -12.83 -1.05
N LEU A 57 9.04 -13.42 -0.87
CA LEU A 57 8.75 -14.80 -1.26
C LEU A 57 8.51 -14.95 -2.78
N ARG A 58 8.61 -13.87 -3.57
CA ARG A 58 8.30 -13.83 -5.01
C ARG A 58 6.93 -14.44 -5.34
N LYS A 59 5.96 -14.27 -4.44
CA LYS A 59 4.60 -14.79 -4.61
C LYS A 59 3.78 -13.78 -5.41
N ARG A 60 3.11 -14.28 -6.46
CA ARG A 60 2.19 -13.50 -7.29
C ARG A 60 0.99 -12.92 -6.55
N LEU A 61 0.73 -13.33 -5.30
CA LEU A 61 -0.36 -12.79 -4.48
C LEU A 61 -0.06 -11.41 -3.87
N SER A 62 1.17 -10.90 -4.00
CA SER A 62 1.56 -9.60 -3.45
C SER A 62 0.73 -8.43 -3.98
N TRP A 63 0.29 -8.48 -5.25
CA TRP A 63 -0.53 -7.40 -5.83
C TRP A 63 -1.93 -7.32 -5.22
N PHE A 64 -2.52 -8.45 -4.82
CA PHE A 64 -3.81 -8.47 -4.13
C PHE A 64 -3.73 -7.80 -2.75
N ALA A 65 -2.66 -8.10 -1.99
CA ALA A 65 -2.43 -7.49 -0.67
C ALA A 65 -2.17 -5.97 -0.76
N ALA A 66 -1.40 -5.55 -1.77
CA ALA A 66 -1.17 -4.14 -2.06
C ALA A 66 -2.47 -3.43 -2.49
N GLY A 67 -3.26 -4.08 -3.36
CA GLY A 67 -4.54 -3.56 -3.84
C GLY A 67 -5.57 -3.39 -2.72
N PHE A 68 -5.65 -4.36 -1.81
CA PHE A 68 -6.50 -4.26 -0.62
C PHE A 68 -6.11 -3.08 0.27
N SER A 69 -4.80 -2.91 0.52
CA SER A 69 -4.30 -1.76 1.29
C SER A 69 -4.65 -0.43 0.64
N ALA A 70 -4.53 -0.34 -0.69
CA ALA A 70 -4.91 0.86 -1.45
C ALA A 70 -6.41 1.16 -1.33
N ALA A 71 -7.27 0.15 -1.47
CA ALA A 71 -8.71 0.30 -1.38
C ALA A 71 -9.16 0.80 0.01
N VAL A 72 -8.58 0.23 1.09
CA VAL A 72 -8.88 0.66 2.47
C VAL A 72 -8.47 2.11 2.70
N LEU A 73 -7.27 2.50 2.25
CA LEU A 73 -6.75 3.85 2.42
C LEU A 73 -7.54 4.89 1.62
N TRP A 74 -7.92 4.57 0.38
CA TRP A 74 -8.77 5.43 -0.43
C TRP A 74 -10.18 5.56 0.16
N ARG A 75 -10.78 4.45 0.61
CA ARG A 75 -12.09 4.49 1.27
C ARG A 75 -12.06 5.42 2.48
N GLN A 76 -11.04 5.31 3.31
CA GLN A 76 -10.92 6.15 4.50
C GLN A 76 -10.72 7.63 4.17
N LEU A 77 -10.00 7.92 3.07
CA LEU A 77 -9.84 9.28 2.59
C LEU A 77 -11.16 9.90 2.11
N PHE A 78 -12.04 9.10 1.49
CA PHE A 78 -13.34 9.56 0.99
C PHE A 78 -14.44 9.58 2.07
N ASP A 79 -14.39 8.68 3.06
CA ASP A 79 -15.34 8.65 4.19
C ASP A 79 -15.05 9.78 5.21
N GLY A 80 -13.80 10.25 5.31
CA GLY A 80 -13.40 11.34 6.20
C GLY A 80 -13.78 12.71 5.64
N ALA A 81 -14.69 13.42 6.31
CA ALA A 81 -15.14 14.78 5.94
C ALA A 81 -13.99 15.82 5.80
N ASP A 82 -12.80 15.51 6.34
CA ASP A 82 -11.59 16.34 6.33
C ASP A 82 -10.41 15.65 5.61
N GLY A 83 -10.65 14.94 4.50
CA GLY A 83 -9.65 14.11 3.80
C GLY A 83 -8.30 14.78 3.54
N LEU A 84 -8.26 16.10 3.29
CA LEU A 84 -7.03 16.88 3.07
C LEU A 84 -6.23 17.22 4.34
N ARG A 85 -6.82 17.17 5.54
CA ARG A 85 -6.10 17.35 6.82
C ARG A 85 -5.40 16.08 7.29
N SER A 86 -5.78 14.93 6.75
CA SER A 86 -5.22 13.62 7.09
C SER A 86 -4.02 13.27 6.18
N LEU A 87 -2.84 13.78 6.53
CA LEU A 87 -1.61 13.54 5.76
C LEU A 87 -1.20 12.05 5.72
N GLY A 88 -1.51 11.29 6.77
CA GLY A 88 -1.19 9.86 6.86
C GLY A 88 -1.91 9.01 5.80
N PRO A 89 -3.25 9.02 5.75
CA PRO A 89 -4.02 8.26 4.75
C PRO A 89 -3.69 8.65 3.31
N LEU A 90 -3.47 9.95 3.02
CA LEU A 90 -3.07 10.42 1.69
C LEU A 90 -1.73 9.82 1.24
N LEU A 91 -0.70 9.93 2.09
CA LEU A 91 0.62 9.37 1.79
C LEU A 91 0.56 7.84 1.66
N GLY A 92 -0.20 7.18 2.53
CA GLY A 92 -0.44 5.75 2.46
C GLY A 92 -1.14 5.34 1.15
N ALA A 93 -2.20 6.05 0.75
CA ALA A 93 -2.97 5.75 -0.45
C ALA A 93 -2.11 5.91 -1.72
N LEU A 94 -1.31 6.97 -1.80
CA LEU A 94 -0.38 7.19 -2.91
C LEU A 94 0.71 6.12 -2.95
N ALA A 95 1.29 5.78 -1.80
CA ALA A 95 2.29 4.72 -1.70
C ALA A 95 1.71 3.34 -2.08
N ALA A 96 0.50 3.02 -1.62
CA ALA A 96 -0.20 1.79 -1.97
C ALA A 96 -0.53 1.72 -3.46
N THR A 97 -1.01 2.81 -4.05
CA THR A 97 -1.27 2.90 -5.50
C THR A 97 0.02 2.68 -6.30
N THR A 98 1.12 3.29 -5.87
CA THR A 98 2.44 3.11 -6.49
C THR A 98 2.88 1.65 -6.40
N ALA A 99 2.75 1.02 -5.23
CA ALA A 99 3.08 -0.39 -5.02
C ALA A 99 2.26 -1.29 -5.97
N VAL A 100 0.95 -1.05 -6.10
CA VAL A 100 0.07 -1.80 -7.00
C VAL A 100 0.51 -1.67 -8.45
N VAL A 101 0.76 -0.46 -8.93
CA VAL A 101 1.19 -0.22 -10.33
C VAL A 101 2.47 -0.98 -10.65
N PHE A 102 3.47 -0.93 -9.77
CA PHE A 102 4.74 -1.64 -9.99
C PHE A 102 4.60 -3.16 -9.93
N LEU A 103 3.74 -3.69 -9.06
CA LEU A 103 3.47 -5.13 -8.96
C LEU A 103 2.69 -5.66 -10.17
N VAL A 104 1.68 -4.91 -10.64
CA VAL A 104 0.93 -5.25 -11.85
C VAL A 104 1.85 -5.19 -13.08
N TRP A 105 2.67 -4.16 -13.20
CA TRP A 105 3.67 -4.07 -14.27
C TRP A 105 4.62 -5.27 -14.24
N HIS A 106 5.11 -5.65 -13.07
CA HIS A 106 5.99 -6.80 -12.92
C HIS A 106 5.31 -8.11 -13.37
N LEU A 107 4.04 -8.31 -12.99
CA LEU A 107 3.24 -9.46 -13.40
C LEU A 107 3.06 -9.53 -14.92
N LEU A 108 2.69 -8.41 -15.57
CA LEU A 108 2.51 -8.35 -17.02
C LEU A 108 3.82 -8.67 -17.77
N ALA A 109 4.95 -8.20 -17.25
CA ALA A 109 6.25 -8.50 -17.83
C ALA A 109 6.64 -9.98 -17.68
N GLU A 110 6.37 -10.61 -16.53
CA GLU A 110 6.58 -12.06 -16.38
C GLU A 110 5.69 -12.87 -17.33
N ILE A 111 4.43 -12.47 -17.50
CA ILE A 111 3.51 -13.16 -18.41
C ILE A 111 4.03 -13.06 -19.86
N ARG A 112 4.51 -11.89 -20.26
CA ARG A 112 5.07 -11.67 -21.58
C ARG A 112 6.35 -12.48 -21.82
N GLU A 113 7.29 -12.49 -20.87
CA GLU A 113 8.52 -13.31 -20.98
C GLU A 113 8.22 -14.81 -21.06
N ASN A 114 7.20 -15.30 -20.35
CA ASN A 114 6.78 -16.70 -20.43
C ASN A 114 6.02 -17.04 -21.73
N ALA A 115 5.40 -16.06 -22.39
CA ALA A 115 4.71 -16.26 -23.67
C ALA A 115 5.67 -16.22 -24.87
N GLU A 116 6.81 -15.55 -24.73
CA GLU A 116 7.87 -15.48 -25.75
C GLU A 116 8.89 -16.64 -25.65
N ARG A 117 8.74 -17.54 -24.66
CA ARG A 117 9.53 -18.77 -24.47
C ARG A 117 8.76 -20.01 -24.89
#